data_AF-A0A973M5S9-F1
#
_entry.id   AF-A0A973M5S9-F1
#
_cell.length_a   1.000
_cell.length_b   1.000
_cell.length_c   1.000
_cell.angle_alpha   90.00
_cell.angle_beta   90.00
_cell.angle_gamma   90.00
#
_symmetry.space_group_name_H-M   'P 1'
#
loop_
_entity.id
_entity.type
_entity.pdbx_description
1 polymer ?
#
loop_
_entity_poly.entity_id
_entity_poly.type
_entity_poly.pdbx_seq_one_letter_code
_entity_poly.pdbx_strand_id
1 'polypeptide(L)'
;LLGLAQSSTFAFSLALVELRSRDAATAGRLSALSQGAGFALAAVGPYAVGWAHSATGAWEAPFAGMAAGAVILVGLGAMAVRGPDVE
;
A
#
# COMPACT_ATOMS: atom_id res chain seq x y z
N LEU A 1 6.49 13.46 -9.45
CA LEU A 1 6.51 11.97 -9.58
C LEU A 1 5.75 11.29 -8.45
N LEU A 2 6.09 11.54 -7.18
CA LEU A 2 5.42 10.91 -6.03
C LEU A 2 3.90 11.08 -6.03
N GLY A 3 3.38 12.29 -6.27
CA GLY A 3 1.94 12.54 -6.29
C GLY A 3 1.19 11.76 -7.38
N LEU A 4 1.78 11.64 -8.58
CA LEU A 4 1.23 10.83 -9.67
C LEU A 4 1.25 9.34 -9.32
N ALA A 5 2.40 8.86 -8.81
CA ALA A 5 2.54 7.46 -8.41
C ALA A 5 1.52 7.09 -7.30
N GLN A 6 1.32 7.97 -6.32
CA GLN A 6 0.41 7.72 -5.20
C GLN A 6 -1.05 7.70 -5.65
N SER A 7 -1.50 8.69 -6.43
CA SER A 7 -2.89 8.77 -6.87
C SER A 7 -3.24 7.67 -7.88
N SER A 8 -2.35 7.37 -8.82
CA SER A 8 -2.55 6.29 -9.79
C SER A 8 -2.58 4.92 -9.13
N THR A 9 -1.71 4.65 -8.16
CA THR A 9 -1.70 3.36 -7.44
C THR A 9 -2.95 3.16 -6.61
N PHE A 10 -3.44 4.21 -5.95
CA PHE A 10 -4.69 4.13 -5.18
C PHE A 10 -5.89 3.84 -6.08
N ALA A 11 -6.07 4.61 -7.15
CA ALA A 11 -7.16 4.41 -8.11
C ALA A 11 -7.09 3.01 -8.76
N PHE A 12 -5.90 2.58 -9.17
CA PHE A 12 -5.68 1.25 -9.72
C PHE A 12 -6.05 0.13 -8.73
N SER A 13 -5.69 0.29 -7.45
CA SER A 13 -5.99 -0.70 -6.42
C SER A 13 -7.49 -0.86 -6.20
N LEU A 14 -8.25 0.24 -6.16
CA LEU A 14 -9.72 0.19 -6.06
C LEU A 14 -10.35 -0.47 -7.29
N ALA A 15 -9.86 -0.13 -8.49
CA ALA A 15 -10.35 -0.75 -9.72
C ALA A 15 -10.09 -2.27 -9.74
N LEU A 16 -8.95 -2.74 -9.21
CA LEU A 16 -8.69 -4.18 -9.11
C LEU A 16 -9.62 -4.86 -8.11
N VAL A 17 -9.92 -4.23 -6.98
CA VAL A 17 -10.89 -4.78 -6.01
C VAL A 17 -12.27 -4.90 -6.67
N GLU A 18 -12.70 -3.90 -7.43
CA GLU A 18 -13.97 -3.93 -8.15
C GLU A 18 -13.99 -5.04 -9.21
N LEU A 19 -12.97 -5.13 -10.07
CA LEU A 19 -12.86 -6.14 -11.13
C LEU A 19 -12.80 -7.58 -10.60
N ARG A 20 -12.29 -7.77 -9.37
CA ARG A 20 -12.11 -9.09 -8.75
C ARG A 20 -13.19 -9.46 -7.76
N SER A 21 -14.12 -8.55 -7.46
CA SER A 21 -15.22 -8.83 -6.55
C SER A 21 -16.44 -9.28 -7.35
N ARG A 22 -17.16 -10.28 -6.81
CA ARG A 22 -18.38 -10.79 -7.44
C ARG A 22 -19.51 -9.75 -7.52
N ASP A 23 -19.62 -8.89 -6.51
CA ASP A 23 -20.65 -7.86 -6.43
C ASP A 23 -20.17 -6.61 -5.67
N ALA A 24 -20.96 -5.53 -5.78
CA ALA A 24 -20.66 -4.23 -5.18
C ALA A 24 -20.60 -4.25 -3.64
N ALA A 25 -21.35 -5.14 -2.98
CA ALA A 25 -21.35 -5.23 -1.52
C ALA A 25 -20.04 -5.86 -1.02
N THR A 26 -19.57 -6.91 -1.70
CA THR A 26 -18.28 -7.55 -1.44
C THR A 26 -17.13 -6.58 -1.75
N ALA A 27 -17.16 -5.89 -2.89
CA ALA A 27 -16.16 -4.87 -3.24
C ALA A 27 -16.06 -3.76 -2.19
N GLY A 28 -17.21 -3.26 -1.70
CA GLY A 28 -17.27 -2.23 -0.67
C GLY A 28 -16.67 -2.69 0.66
N ARG A 29 -17.00 -3.90 1.11
CA ARG A 29 -16.44 -4.50 2.34
C ARG A 29 -14.93 -4.72 2.23
N LEU A 30 -14.45 -5.29 1.13
CA LEU A 30 -13.02 -5.51 0.89
C LEU A 30 -12.25 -4.20 0.84
N SER A 31 -12.79 -3.18 0.17
CA SER A 31 -12.19 -1.85 0.11
C SER A 31 -12.11 -1.20 1.49
N ALA A 32 -13.15 -1.32 2.32
CA ALA A 32 -13.16 -0.76 3.67
C ALA A 32 -12.14 -1.47 4.58
N LEU A 33 -12.08 -2.81 4.52
CA LEU A 33 -11.13 -3.60 5.29
C LEU A 33 -9.68 -3.29 4.88
N SER A 34 -9.39 -3.27 3.57
CA SER A 34 -8.05 -3.01 3.05
C SER A 34 -7.56 -1.61 3.39
N GLN A 35 -8.43 -0.60 3.27
CA GLN A 35 -8.11 0.77 3.67
C GLN A 35 -7.91 0.89 5.18
N GLY A 36 -8.78 0.28 5.99
CA GLY A 36 -8.64 0.29 7.45
C GLY A 36 -7.33 -0.34 7.90
N ALA A 37 -7.00 -1.53 7.38
CA ALA A 37 -5.72 -2.19 7.64
C ALA A 37 -4.54 -1.36 7.13
N GLY A 38 -4.64 -0.77 5.93
CA GLY A 38 -3.62 0.08 5.35
C GLY A 38 -3.35 1.33 6.18
N PHE A 39 -4.39 2.01 6.68
CA PHE A 39 -4.24 3.17 7.55
C PHE A 39 -3.68 2.81 8.93
N ALA A 40 -4.10 1.69 9.51
CA ALA A 40 -3.53 1.19 10.75
C ALA A 40 -2.02 0.91 10.62
N LEU A 41 -1.61 0.29 9.50
CA LEU A 41 -0.19 0.09 9.17
C LEU A 41 0.53 1.44 8.95
N ALA A 42 -0.08 2.35 8.19
CA ALA A 42 0.52 3.65 7.86
C ALA A 42 0.78 4.51 9.10
N ALA A 43 -0.03 4.38 10.15
CA ALA A 43 0.17 5.08 11.42
C ALA A 43 1.52 4.73 12.09
N VAL A 44 2.09 3.54 11.81
CA VAL A 44 3.40 3.12 12.33
C VAL A 44 4.55 3.75 11.55
N GLY A 45 4.33 4.13 10.28
CA GLY A 45 5.34 4.65 9.37
C GLY A 45 6.14 5.84 9.92
N PRO A 46 5.50 6.93 10.41
CA PRO A 46 6.22 8.07 10.97
C PRO A 46 7.12 7.73 12.17
N TYR A 47 6.67 6.81 13.04
CA TYR A 47 7.47 6.36 14.17
C TYR A 47 8.71 5.58 13.72
N ALA A 48 8.55 4.68 12.74
CA ALA A 48 9.67 3.91 12.18
C ALA A 48 10.69 4.83 11.49
N VAL A 49 10.22 5.80 10.70
CA VAL A 49 11.07 6.80 10.03
C VAL A 49 11.81 7.67 11.05
N GLY A 50 11.09 8.18 12.05
CA GLY A 50 11.67 9.00 13.12
C GLY A 50 12.72 8.24 13.92
N TRP A 51 12.43 7.00 14.30
CA TRP A 51 13.37 6.14 15.02
C TRP A 51 14.64 5.85 14.18
N ALA A 52 14.47 5.48 12.91
CA ALA A 52 15.60 5.21 12.01
C ALA A 52 16.50 6.45 11.81
N HIS A 53 15.89 7.63 11.68
CA HIS A 53 16.63 8.89 11.61
C HIS A 53 17.35 9.20 12.92
N SER A 54 16.68 9.06 14.08
CA SER A 54 17.28 9.32 15.39
C SER A 54 18.43 8.36 15.72
N ALA A 55 18.35 7.10 15.29
CA ALA A 55 19.39 6.10 15.53
C ALA A 55 20.65 6.30 14.66
N THR A 56 20.47 6.79 13.42
CA THR A 56 21.57 6.94 12.45
C THR A 56 22.10 8.38 12.32
N GLY A 57 21.31 9.37 12.73
CA GLY A 57 21.58 10.79 12.52
C GLY A 57 21.48 11.23 11.05
N ALA A 58 21.02 10.35 10.15
CA ALA A 58 20.99 10.57 8.71
C ALA A 58 19.65 10.15 8.09
N TRP A 59 19.33 10.70 6.92
CA TRP A 59 18.09 10.40 6.19
C TRP A 59 18.20 9.20 5.25
N GLU A 60 19.41 8.73 4.98
CA GLU A 60 19.69 7.64 4.05
C GLU A 60 18.97 6.34 4.46
N ALA A 61 19.02 5.98 5.74
CA ALA A 61 18.35 4.79 6.25
C ALA A 61 16.81 4.87 6.13
N PRO A 62 16.14 5.96 6.56
CA PRO A 62 14.72 6.16 6.29
C PRO A 62 14.34 6.09 4.80
N PHE A 63 15.10 6.75 3.92
CA PHE A 63 14.82 6.75 2.48
C PHE A 63 15.02 5.36 1.86
N ALA A 64 16.07 4.64 2.24
CA ALA A 64 16.30 3.27 1.80
C ALA A 64 15.15 2.34 2.25
N GLY A 65 14.66 2.51 3.49
CA GLY A 65 13.50 1.76 3.99
C GLY A 65 12.22 2.04 3.18
N MET A 66 11.94 3.30 2.89
CA MET A 66 10.78 3.67 2.05
C MET A 66 10.91 3.15 0.61
N ALA A 67 12.10 3.19 0.03
CA ALA A 67 12.37 2.63 -1.29
C ALA A 67 12.17 1.10 -1.32
N ALA A 68 12.67 0.39 -0.31
CA ALA A 68 12.45 -1.04 -0.16
C ALA A 68 10.95 -1.38 -0.01
N GLY A 69 10.23 -0.61 0.79
CA GLY A 69 8.77 -0.73 0.94
C GLY A 69 8.03 -0.54 -0.39
N ALA A 70 8.43 0.44 -1.20
CA ALA A 70 7.85 0.65 -2.53
C ALA A 70 8.09 -0.56 -3.46
N VAL A 71 9.30 -1.14 -3.46
CA VAL A 71 9.60 -2.34 -4.27
C VAL A 71 8.76 -3.53 -3.82
N ILE A 72 8.58 -3.73 -2.52
CA ILE A 72 7.71 -4.79 -1.97
C ILE A 72 6.27 -4.59 -2.44
N LEU A 73 5.74 -3.36 -2.35
CA LEU A 73 4.37 -3.06 -2.79
C LEU A 73 4.18 -3.29 -4.30
N VAL A 74 5.17 -2.99 -5.12
CA VAL A 74 5.14 -3.32 -6.56
C VAL A 74 5.07 -4.83 -6.78
N GLY A 75 5.86 -5.61 -6.03
CA GLY A 75 5.82 -7.07 -6.09
C GLY A 75 4.46 -7.64 -5.69
N LEU A 76 3.89 -7.16 -4.57
CA LEU A 76 2.56 -7.56 -4.10
C LEU A 76 1.46 -7.17 -5.09
N GLY A 77 1.54 -5.96 -5.66
CA GLY A 77 0.61 -5.51 -6.71
C GLY A 77 0.66 -6.40 -7.95
N ALA A 78 1.86 -6.77 -8.40
CA ALA A 78 2.02 -7.69 -9.53
C ALA A 78 1.43 -9.08 -9.25
N MET A 79 1.52 -9.57 -8.01
CA MET A 79 0.87 -10.82 -7.59
C MET A 79 -0.65 -10.68 -7.55
N ALA A 80 -1.18 -9.56 -7.04
CA ALA A 80 -2.62 -9.29 -7.00
C ALA A 80 -3.23 -9.28 -8.42
N VAL A 81 -2.52 -8.73 -9.41
CA VAL A 81 -2.93 -8.76 -10.83
C VAL A 81 -3.09 -10.19 -11.36
N ARG A 82 -2.42 -11.19 -10.79
CA ARG A 82 -2.52 -12.60 -11.22
C ARG A 82 -3.37 -13.47 -10.27
N GLY A 83 -3.90 -12.88 -9.20
CA GLY A 83 -4.67 -13.60 -8.20
C GLY A 83 -6.04 -14.09 -8.70
N PRO A 84 -6.66 -15.05 -8.00
CA PRO A 84 -8.04 -15.47 -8.27
C PRO A 84 -9.05 -14.37 -7.93
N ASP A 85 -10.27 -14.54 -8.42
CA ASP A 85 -11.40 -13.70 -8.04
C ASP A 85 -11.81 -13.97 -6.58
N VAL A 86 -12.40 -12.97 -5.93
CA VAL A 86 -12.82 -13.03 -4.52
C VAL A 86 -14.34 -13.21 -4.46
N GLU A 87 -14.77 -14.39 -3.99
CA GLU A 87 -16.18 -14.79 -3.87
C GLU A 87 -16.93 -14.13 -2.70
#